data_AF-A0A3C1C3D6-F1
#
_entry.id   AF-A0A3C1C3D6-F1
#
_cell.length_a   1.000
_cell.length_b   1.000
_cell.length_c   1.000
_cell.angle_alpha   90.00
_cell.angle_beta   90.00
_cell.angle_gamma   90.00
#
_symmetry.space_group_name_H-M   'P 1'
#
loop_
_entity.id
_entity.type
_entity.pdbx_description
1 polymer ?
#
loop_
_entity_poly.entity_id
_entity_poly.type
_entity_poly.pdbx_seq_one_letter_code
_entity_poly.pdbx_strand_id
1 'polypeptide(L)'
;MSELPVQTGSFKADTRRPHSRTKLRSKVRHVLAVASGMFPAMALFIYAMSLFQLAAARRPYYKLALVFLACGMVTLVFYGWARSEKMRRREVSSRNRELKYRHREESFRQEQERIQARKAAAAAREG
;
A
#
# COMPACT_ATOMS: atom_id res chain seq x y z
N MET A 1 -47.42 -15.01 -14.29
CA MET A 1 -46.27 -14.11 -14.54
C MET A 1 -45.80 -13.60 -13.21
N SER A 2 -44.69 -14.13 -12.70
CA SER A 2 -44.15 -13.76 -11.38
C SER A 2 -43.23 -12.55 -11.53
N GLU A 3 -43.68 -11.39 -11.04
CA GLU A 3 -42.84 -10.21 -10.86
C GLU A 3 -41.74 -10.55 -9.85
N LEU A 4 -40.50 -10.67 -10.34
CA LEU A 4 -39.33 -10.76 -9.49
C LEU A 4 -39.11 -9.38 -8.85
N PRO A 5 -38.92 -9.29 -7.52
CA PRO A 5 -38.71 -8.01 -6.87
C PRO A 5 -37.37 -7.44 -7.31
N VAL A 6 -37.43 -6.35 -8.08
CA VAL A 6 -36.28 -5.49 -8.37
C VAL A 6 -35.79 -4.96 -7.03
N GLN A 7 -34.67 -5.51 -6.56
CA GLN A 7 -34.07 -5.20 -5.27
C GLN A 7 -33.50 -3.76 -5.31
N THR A 8 -34.34 -2.78 -4.99
CA THR A 8 -34.02 -1.34 -4.87
C THR A 8 -33.43 -0.97 -3.50
N GLY A 9 -32.90 -1.94 -2.77
CA GLY A 9 -32.15 -1.72 -1.54
C GLY A 9 -30.67 -1.57 -1.88
N SER A 10 -30.14 -0.36 -1.79
CA SER A 10 -28.71 -0.01 -1.83
C SER A 10 -27.76 -1.22 -1.74
N PHE A 11 -27.31 -1.74 -2.89
CA PHE A 11 -26.21 -2.71 -2.94
C PHE A 11 -24.96 -2.00 -2.43
N LYS A 12 -24.75 -2.08 -1.11
CA LYS A 12 -23.54 -1.61 -0.44
C LYS A 12 -22.46 -2.59 -0.91
N ALA A 13 -21.86 -2.24 -2.06
CA ALA A 13 -20.77 -2.99 -2.67
C ALA A 13 -19.84 -3.46 -1.56
N ASP A 14 -19.74 -4.78 -1.39
CA ASP A 14 -19.01 -5.39 -0.30
C ASP A 14 -17.56 -4.90 -0.35
N THR A 15 -17.24 -3.88 0.44
CA THR A 15 -15.89 -3.31 0.56
C THR A 15 -14.98 -4.22 1.37
N ARG A 16 -15.20 -5.54 1.34
CA ARG A 16 -14.25 -6.55 1.77
C ARG A 16 -13.02 -6.51 0.86
N ARG A 17 -12.17 -5.49 1.05
CA ARG A 17 -10.75 -5.61 0.74
C ARG A 17 -10.30 -6.91 1.40
N PRO A 18 -9.67 -7.86 0.68
CA PRO A 18 -9.23 -9.11 1.28
C PRO A 18 -8.24 -8.78 2.39
N HIS A 19 -8.72 -8.82 3.64
CA HIS A 19 -8.01 -8.35 4.82
C HIS A 19 -6.75 -9.19 5.08
N SER A 20 -6.72 -10.41 4.53
CA SER A 20 -5.61 -11.37 4.61
C SER A 20 -4.35 -10.86 3.90
N ARG A 21 -4.45 -10.38 2.66
CA ARG A 21 -3.26 -9.96 1.87
C ARG A 21 -2.62 -8.70 2.42
N THR A 22 -3.41 -7.78 2.97
CA THR A 22 -2.90 -6.54 3.58
C THR A 22 -2.24 -6.79 4.94
N LYS A 23 -2.82 -7.65 5.79
CA LYS A 23 -2.19 -8.08 7.06
C LYS A 23 -0.89 -8.84 6.83
N LEU A 24 -0.85 -9.77 5.86
CA LEU A 24 0.35 -10.53 5.52
C LEU A 24 1.50 -9.60 5.08
N ARG A 25 1.22 -8.66 4.16
CA ARG A 25 2.22 -7.68 3.71
C ARG A 25 2.72 -6.77 4.83
N SER A 26 1.84 -6.39 5.76
CA SER A 26 2.24 -5.63 6.94
C SER A 26 3.18 -6.41 7.84
N LYS A 27 2.89 -7.70 8.09
CA LYS A 27 3.76 -8.60 8.86
C LYS A 27 5.12 -8.79 8.18
N VAL A 28 5.14 -9.09 6.88
CA VAL A 28 6.40 -9.25 6.11
C VAL A 28 7.25 -8.00 6.17
N ARG A 29 6.66 -6.81 6.02
CA ARG A 29 7.40 -5.54 6.15
C ARG A 29 7.95 -5.35 7.55
N HIS A 30 7.23 -5.76 8.58
CA HIS A 30 7.69 -5.64 9.97
C HIS A 30 8.86 -6.59 10.25
N VAL A 31 8.77 -7.84 9.77
CA VAL A 31 9.86 -8.81 9.84
C VAL A 31 11.09 -8.32 9.09
N LEU A 32 10.91 -7.78 7.87
CA LEU A 32 12.00 -7.18 7.10
C LEU A 32 12.64 -5.98 7.83
N ALA A 33 11.83 -5.14 8.50
CA ALA A 33 12.35 -4.02 9.27
C ALA A 33 13.21 -4.51 10.45
N VAL A 34 12.72 -5.50 11.21
CA VAL A 34 13.45 -6.09 12.33
C VAL A 34 14.73 -6.76 11.84
N ALA A 35 14.64 -7.57 10.78
CA ALA A 35 15.79 -8.23 10.16
C ALA A 35 16.84 -7.23 9.67
N SER A 36 16.41 -6.12 9.06
CA SER A 36 17.31 -5.08 8.56
C SER A 36 18.11 -4.38 9.66
N GLY A 37 17.64 -4.42 10.92
CA GLY A 37 18.41 -3.96 12.08
C GLY A 37 19.26 -5.07 12.71
N MET A 38 18.69 -6.27 12.85
CA MET A 38 19.36 -7.38 13.52
C MET A 38 20.60 -7.90 12.76
N PHE A 39 20.53 -8.01 11.43
CA PHE A 39 21.64 -8.56 10.64
C PHE A 39 22.89 -7.65 10.68
N PRO A 40 22.80 -6.32 10.46
CA PRO A 40 23.95 -5.44 10.65
C PRO A 40 24.44 -5.38 12.09
N ALA A 41 23.54 -5.40 13.08
CA ALA A 41 23.93 -5.43 14.49
C ALA A 41 24.73 -6.69 14.84
N MET A 42 24.32 -7.87 14.33
CA MET A 42 25.09 -9.11 14.49
C MET A 42 26.41 -9.08 13.74
N ALA A 43 26.47 -8.51 12.54
CA ALA A 43 27.73 -8.32 11.83
C ALA A 43 28.72 -7.50 12.66
N LEU A 44 28.25 -6.41 13.26
CA LEU A 44 29.05 -5.51 14.09
C LEU A 44 29.49 -6.20 15.39
N PHE A 45 28.60 -6.95 16.03
CA PHE A 45 28.91 -7.75 17.22
C PHE A 45 29.99 -8.80 16.95
N ILE A 46 29.84 -9.58 15.88
CA ILE A 46 30.82 -10.63 15.50
C ILE A 46 32.16 -9.99 15.12
N TYR A 47 32.13 -8.86 14.41
CA TYR A 47 33.33 -8.09 14.08
C TYR A 47 34.04 -7.59 15.34
N ALA A 48 33.32 -6.98 16.28
CA ALA A 48 33.88 -6.51 17.55
C ALA A 48 34.47 -7.66 18.37
N MET A 49 33.75 -8.79 18.47
CA MET A 49 34.24 -10.00 19.14
C MET A 49 35.55 -10.52 18.50
N SER A 50 35.68 -10.42 17.19
CA SER A 50 36.90 -10.85 16.49
C SER A 50 38.15 -10.04 16.86
N LEU A 51 38.00 -8.81 17.34
CA LEU A 51 39.14 -7.96 17.74
C LEU A 51 39.83 -8.49 19.00
N PHE A 52 39.07 -9.14 19.88
CA PHE A 52 39.57 -9.77 21.11
C PHE A 52 40.19 -11.15 20.89
N GLN A 53 40.09 -11.71 19.67
CA GLN A 53 40.68 -13.00 19.31
C GLN A 53 42.12 -12.84 18.80
N LEU A 54 42.93 -13.90 18.98
CA LEU A 54 44.26 -14.03 18.39
C LEU A 54 44.19 -13.93 16.85
N ALA A 55 45.19 -13.29 16.24
CA ALA A 55 45.21 -13.01 14.80
C ALA A 55 44.94 -14.23 13.90
N ALA A 56 45.46 -15.41 14.30
CA ALA A 56 45.25 -16.67 13.59
C ALA A 56 43.77 -17.12 13.57
N ALA A 57 42.99 -16.78 14.59
CA ALA A 57 41.59 -17.15 14.72
C ALA A 57 40.61 -16.13 14.09
N ARG A 58 41.07 -14.94 13.65
CA ARG A 58 40.18 -13.86 13.18
C ARG A 58 39.53 -14.10 11.82
N ARG A 59 40.23 -14.78 10.89
CA ARG A 59 39.77 -15.00 9.51
C ARG A 59 38.35 -15.58 9.39
N PRO A 60 37.94 -16.63 10.12
CA PRO A 60 36.57 -17.15 10.06
C PRO A 60 35.53 -16.15 10.56
N TYR A 61 35.83 -15.37 11.61
CA TYR A 61 34.90 -14.36 12.13
C TYR A 61 34.67 -13.22 11.15
N TYR A 62 35.71 -12.77 10.42
CA TYR A 62 35.54 -11.76 9.38
C TYR A 62 34.66 -12.25 8.23
N LYS A 63 34.84 -13.50 7.79
CA LYS A 63 33.95 -14.10 6.78
C LYS A 63 32.51 -14.16 7.28
N LEU A 64 32.31 -14.54 8.54
CA LEU A 64 30.97 -14.61 9.14
C LEU A 64 30.34 -13.21 9.23
N ALA A 65 31.08 -12.21 9.71
CA ALA A 65 30.62 -10.82 9.78
C ALA A 65 30.23 -10.27 8.39
N LEU A 66 31.02 -10.58 7.35
CA LEU A 66 30.70 -10.20 5.97
C LEU A 66 29.40 -10.84 5.46
N VAL A 67 29.15 -12.11 5.78
CA VAL A 67 27.89 -12.79 5.42
C VAL A 67 26.70 -12.11 6.11
N PHE A 68 26.81 -11.82 7.40
CA PHE A 68 25.77 -11.09 8.14
C PHE A 68 25.54 -9.68 7.58
N LEU A 69 26.61 -8.97 7.22
CA LEU A 69 26.55 -7.66 6.59
C LEU A 69 25.83 -7.73 5.24
N ALA A 70 26.21 -8.68 4.39
CA ALA A 70 25.58 -8.88 3.08
C ALA A 70 24.08 -9.20 3.21
N CYS A 71 23.71 -10.07 4.17
CA CYS A 71 22.31 -10.37 4.47
C CYS A 71 21.55 -9.12 4.97
N GLY A 72 22.19 -8.30 5.81
CA GLY A 72 21.68 -7.01 6.25
C GLY A 72 21.42 -6.03 5.10
N MET A 73 22.36 -5.92 4.16
CA MET A 73 22.21 -5.07 2.97
C MET A 73 21.05 -5.53 2.09
N VAL A 74 20.93 -6.83 1.84
CA VAL A 74 19.83 -7.40 1.05
C VAL A 74 18.48 -7.10 1.72
N THR A 75 18.37 -7.35 3.03
CA THR A 75 17.12 -7.07 3.77
C THR A 75 16.75 -5.59 3.81
N LEU A 76 17.74 -4.69 3.90
CA LEU A 76 17.53 -3.24 3.78
C LEU A 76 16.97 -2.84 2.41
N VAL A 77 17.53 -3.38 1.32
CA VAL A 77 17.03 -3.12 -0.04
C VAL A 77 15.59 -3.59 -0.18
N PHE A 78 15.28 -4.82 0.26
CA PHE A 78 13.91 -5.35 0.22
C PHE A 78 12.94 -4.54 1.09
N TYR A 79 13.37 -4.10 2.28
CA TYR A 79 12.56 -3.24 3.14
C TYR A 79 12.30 -1.87 2.50
N GLY A 80 13.34 -1.24 1.94
CA GLY A 80 13.26 0.02 1.20
C GLY A 80 12.31 -0.08 0.01
N TRP A 81 12.45 -1.15 -0.78
CA TRP A 81 11.54 -1.46 -1.88
C TRP A 81 10.10 -1.63 -1.41
N ALA A 82 9.85 -2.42 -0.38
CA ALA A 82 8.51 -2.62 0.19
C ALA A 82 7.88 -1.31 0.72
N ARG A 83 8.70 -0.39 1.25
CA ARG A 83 8.27 0.94 1.67
C ARG A 83 7.94 1.83 0.47
N SER A 84 8.78 1.86 -0.56
CA SER A 84 8.55 2.63 -1.78
C SER A 84 7.27 2.21 -2.50
N GLU A 85 7.04 0.90 -2.61
CA GLU A 85 5.84 0.32 -3.23
C GLU A 85 4.56 0.67 -2.44
N LYS A 86 4.65 0.78 -1.11
CA LYS A 86 3.54 1.27 -0.28
C LYS A 86 3.23 2.74 -0.58
N MET A 87 4.23 3.59 -0.76
CA MET A 87 4.03 5.01 -1.07
C MET A 87 3.42 5.18 -2.47
N ARG A 88 3.96 4.48 -3.46
CA ARG A 88 3.42 4.45 -4.84
C ARG A 88 1.93 4.07 -4.86
N ARG A 89 1.52 3.06 -4.10
CA ARG A 89 0.10 2.67 -3.98
C ARG A 89 -0.78 3.73 -3.33
N ARG A 90 -0.23 4.52 -2.39
CA ARG A 90 -0.96 5.62 -1.75
C ARG A 90 -1.19 6.75 -2.74
N GLU A 91 -0.18 7.11 -3.52
CA GLU A 91 -0.27 8.13 -4.57
C GLU A 91 -1.26 7.76 -5.68
N VAL A 92 -1.22 6.51 -6.15
CA VAL A 92 -2.21 6.03 -7.12
C VAL A 92 -3.62 6.05 -6.52
N SER A 93 -3.76 5.66 -5.25
CA SER A 93 -5.06 5.69 -4.57
C SER A 93 -5.57 7.10 -4.30
N SER A 94 -4.72 8.10 -4.08
CA SER A 94 -5.15 9.49 -3.89
C SER A 94 -5.58 10.09 -5.22
N ARG A 95 -4.80 9.91 -6.29
CA ARG A 95 -5.16 10.33 -7.65
C ARG A 95 -6.50 9.74 -8.11
N ASN A 96 -6.72 8.45 -7.86
CA ASN A 96 -8.00 7.81 -8.21
C ASN A 96 -9.19 8.34 -7.39
N ARG A 97 -8.97 8.79 -6.14
CA ARG A 97 -10.03 9.43 -5.34
C ARG A 97 -10.37 10.80 -5.92
N GLU A 98 -9.37 11.61 -6.24
CA GLU A 98 -9.56 12.93 -6.86
C GLU A 98 -10.33 12.82 -8.18
N LEU A 99 -9.97 11.88 -9.05
CA LEU A 99 -10.70 11.62 -10.29
C LEU A 99 -12.16 11.22 -10.04
N LYS A 100 -12.42 10.41 -9.02
CA LYS A 100 -13.78 10.00 -8.65
C LYS A 100 -14.61 11.16 -8.11
N TYR A 101 -14.01 12.09 -7.37
CA TYR A 101 -14.69 13.30 -6.89
C TYR A 101 -15.02 14.23 -8.06
N ARG A 102 -14.07 14.47 -8.98
CA ARG A 102 -14.30 15.29 -10.18
C ARG A 102 -15.43 14.75 -11.05
N HIS A 103 -15.44 13.44 -11.32
CA HIS A 103 -16.54 12.83 -12.07
C HIS A 103 -17.90 12.96 -11.38
N ARG A 104 -17.95 12.92 -10.04
CA ARG A 104 -19.21 13.13 -9.29
C ARG A 104 -19.69 14.57 -9.39
N GLU A 105 -18.80 15.54 -9.32
CA GLU A 105 -19.13 16.95 -9.48
C GLU A 105 -19.62 17.25 -10.89
N GLU A 106 -18.96 16.70 -11.92
CA GLU A 106 -19.40 16.82 -13.31
C GLU A 106 -20.77 16.16 -13.56
N SER A 107 -21.00 14.96 -13.02
CA SER A 107 -22.30 14.29 -13.16
C SER A 107 -23.42 15.07 -12.47
N PHE A 108 -23.13 15.68 -11.32
CA PHE A 108 -24.10 16.48 -10.58
C PHE A 108 -24.45 17.78 -11.32
N ARG A 109 -23.45 18.43 -11.95
CA ARG A 109 -23.69 19.60 -12.81
C ARG A 109 -24.55 19.26 -14.02
N GLN A 110 -24.25 18.16 -14.71
CA GLN A 110 -25.05 17.69 -15.84
C GLN A 110 -26.49 17.33 -15.44
N GLU A 111 -26.69 16.74 -14.25
CA GLU A 111 -28.04 16.50 -13.72
C GLU A 111 -28.79 17.81 -13.44
N GLN A 112 -28.13 18.81 -12.85
CA GLN A 112 -28.74 20.12 -12.60
C GLN A 112 -29.12 20.84 -13.89
N GLU A 113 -28.24 20.85 -14.90
CA GLU A 113 -28.51 21.42 -16.22
C GLU A 113 -29.70 20.73 -16.90
N ARG A 114 -29.78 19.39 -16.82
CA ARG A 114 -30.93 18.63 -17.36
C ARG A 114 -32.22 18.95 -16.63
N ILE A 115 -32.19 19.12 -15.31
CA ILE A 115 -33.38 19.49 -14.52
C ILE A 115 -33.84 20.92 -14.89
N GLN A 116 -32.91 21.86 -15.02
CA GLN A 116 -33.22 23.24 -15.42
C GLN A 116 -33.79 23.29 -16.84
N ALA A 117 -33.19 22.57 -17.79
CA ALA A 117 -33.68 22.48 -19.17
C ALA A 117 -35.08 21.86 -19.23
N ARG A 118 -35.37 20.82 -18.44
CA ARG A 118 -36.72 20.23 -18.34
C ARG A 118 -37.73 21.20 -17.75
N LYS A 119 -37.37 21.95 -16.71
CA LYS A 119 -38.25 22.97 -16.10
C LYS A 119 -38.54 24.12 -17.07
N ALA A 120 -37.52 24.58 -17.81
CA ALA A 120 -37.68 25.63 -18.82
C ALA A 120 -38.56 25.18 -19.99
N ALA A 121 -38.38 23.94 -20.46
CA ALA A 121 -39.21 23.36 -21.53
C ALA A 121 -40.66 23.12 -21.09
N ALA A 122 -40.91 22.82 -19.81
CA ALA A 122 -42.25 22.72 -19.26
C ALA A 122 -42.92 24.10 -19.16
N ALA A 123 -42.21 25.11 -18.66
CA ALA A 123 -42.71 26.48 -18.58
C ALA A 123 -43.05 27.09 -19.96
N ALA A 124 -42.27 26.75 -21.00
CA ALA A 124 -42.52 27.18 -22.37
C ALA A 124 -43.68 26.44 -23.08
N ARG A 125 -44.24 25.38 -22.48
CA ARG A 125 -45.41 24.67 -22.99
C ARG A 125 -46.72 25.09 -22.32
N GLU A 126 -46.64 25.69 -21.13
CA GLU A 126 -47.80 26.16 -20.36
C GLU A 126 -48.13 27.65 -20.60
N GLY A 127 -47.24 28.40 -21.24
CA GLY A 127 -47.48 29.78 -21.72
C GLY A 127 -47.71 29.83 -23.22
#